data_AF-A0A7W0FVL3-F1
#
_entry.id   AF-A0A7W0FVL3-F1
#
_cell.length_a   1.000
_cell.length_b   1.000
_cell.length_c   1.000
_cell.angle_alpha   90.00
_cell.angle_beta   90.00
_cell.angle_gamma   90.00
#
_symmetry.space_group_name_H-M   'P 1'
#
loop_
_entity.id
_entity.type
_entity.pdbx_description
1 polymer ?
#
loop_
_entity_poly.entity_id
_entity_poly.type
_entity_poly.pdbx_seq_one_letter_code
_entity_poly.pdbx_strand_id
1 'polypeptide(L)' 'MERTTFLIYLGMYLYGFPLMIWAIYYDKHPTETSLRAAKIGLFALSLTLLYFAYALRNGISLHST' A
#
# COMPACT_ATOMS: atom_id res chain seq x y z
N MET A 1 -9.21 -16.42 -2.01
CA MET A 1 -7.81 -16.18 -1.64
C MET A 1 -7.66 -16.43 -0.15
N GLU A 2 -6.63 -17.15 0.29
CA GLU A 2 -6.35 -17.32 1.71
C GLU A 2 -6.04 -15.97 2.38
N ARG A 3 -6.56 -15.77 3.59
CA ARG A 3 -6.31 -14.55 4.40
C ARG A 3 -4.82 -14.25 4.54
N THR A 4 -3.99 -15.30 4.60
CA THR A 4 -2.54 -15.21 4.66
C THR A 4 -1.94 -14.54 3.41
N THR A 5 -2.35 -14.95 2.21
CA THR A 5 -1.92 -14.36 0.95
C THR A 5 -2.27 -12.87 0.89
N PHE A 6 -3.47 -12.50 1.36
CA PHE A 6 -3.89 -11.11 1.44
C PHE A 6 -3.02 -10.28 2.41
N LEU A 7 -2.73 -10.81 3.59
CA LEU A 7 -1.87 -10.15 4.58
C LEU A 7 -0.42 -10.00 4.10
N ILE A 8 0.11 -10.99 3.36
CA ILE A 8 1.45 -10.91 2.76
C ILE A 8 1.50 -9.80 1.72
N TYR A 9 0.52 -9.74 0.81
CA TYR A 9 0.44 -8.65 -0.16
C TYR A 9 0.31 -7.31 0.53
N LEU A 10 -0.57 -7.18 1.53
CA LEU A 10 -0.69 -5.95 2.30
C LEU A 10 0.64 -5.53 2.94
N GLY A 11 1.36 -6.47 3.56
CA GLY A 11 2.68 -6.22 4.13
C GLY A 11 3.70 -5.74 3.09
N MET A 12 3.74 -6.36 1.91
CA MET A 12 4.62 -5.93 0.81
C MET A 12 4.30 -4.50 0.36
N TYR A 13 3.01 -4.14 0.27
CA TYR A 13 2.59 -2.78 -0.11
C TYR A 13 2.89 -1.77 0.99
N LEU A 14 2.62 -2.10 2.25
CA LEU A 14 2.92 -1.24 3.41
C LEU A 14 4.41 -1.03 3.63
N TYR A 15 5.27 -1.96 3.21
CA TYR A 15 6.72 -1.81 3.34
C TYR A 15 7.36 -1.17 2.10
N GLY A 16 6.97 -1.62 0.91
CA GLY A 16 7.57 -1.20 -0.35
C GLY A 16 7.29 0.26 -0.71
N PHE A 17 6.06 0.75 -0.48
CA PHE A 17 5.69 2.12 -0.85
C PHE A 17 6.34 3.19 0.04
N PRO A 18 6.38 3.05 1.37
CA PRO A 18 7.13 3.97 2.22
C PRO A 18 8.62 3.98 1.92
N LEU A 19 9.24 2.82 1.66
CA LEU A 19 10.64 2.75 1.22
C LEU A 19 10.87 3.48 -0.09
N MET A 20 9.95 3.36 -1.06
CA MET A 20 10.04 4.08 -2.34
C MET A 20 9.91 5.59 -2.14
N ILE A 21 8.97 6.05 -1.30
CA ILE A 21 8.81 7.48 -0.98
C ILE A 21 10.04 8.01 -0.24
N TRP A 22 10.60 7.21 0.69
CA TRP A 22 11.79 7.57 1.45
C TRP A 22 13.03 7.65 0.57
N ALA A 23 13.22 6.69 -0.36
CA ALA A 23 14.29 6.71 -1.34
C ALA A 23 14.23 7.95 -2.24
N ILE A 24 13.03 8.38 -2.65
CA ILE A 24 12.84 9.58 -3.49
C ILE A 24 13.04 10.86 -2.68
N TYR A 25 12.69 10.88 -1.39
CA TYR A 25 12.91 12.03 -0.51
C TYR A 25 14.39 12.26 -0.20
N TYR A 26 15.16 11.18 -0.02
CA TYR A 26 16.61 11.24 0.22
C TYR A 26 17.44 11.34 -1.06
N ASP A 27 16.83 11.22 -2.24
CA ASP A 27 17.50 11.46 -3.50
C ASP A 27 17.84 12.95 -3.63
N LYS A 28 19.13 13.24 -3.81
CA LYS A 28 19.66 14.62 -3.87
C LYS A 28 19.31 15.32 -5.18
N HIS A 29 18.97 14.56 -6.22
CA HIS A 29 18.52 15.05 -7.52
C HIS A 29 17.30 14.26 -8.02
N PRO A 30 16.13 14.45 -7.39
CA PRO A 30 14.94 13.72 -7.80
C PRO A 30 14.57 14.13 -9.23
N THR A 31 14.58 13.15 -10.14
CA THR A 31 14.10 13.36 -11.51
C THR A 31 12.57 13.53 -11.53
N GLU A 32 12.03 14.27 -12.50
CA GLU A 32 10.57 14.43 -12.66
C GLU A 32 9.83 13.09 -12.72
N THR A 33 10.47 12.08 -13.31
CA THR A 33 9.97 10.70 -13.39
C THR A 33 9.83 10.08 -12.01
N SER A 34 10.83 10.23 -11.12
CA SER A 34 10.77 9.75 -9.74
C SER A 34 9.66 10.44 -8.95
N LEU A 35 9.49 11.75 -9.11
CA LEU A 35 8.39 12.48 -8.45
C LEU A 35 7.01 12.01 -8.93
N ARG A 36 6.85 11.71 -10.22
CA ARG A 36 5.62 11.10 -10.76
C ARG A 36 5.40 9.69 -10.21
N ALA A 37 6.44 8.87 -10.14
CA ALA A 37 6.37 7.53 -9.56
C ALA A 37 5.98 7.56 -8.08
N ALA A 38 6.51 8.52 -7.30
CA ALA A 38 6.10 8.74 -5.91
C ALA A 38 4.60 9.06 -5.81
N LYS A 39 4.08 9.96 -6.66
CA LYS A 39 2.66 10.33 -6.67
C LYS A 39 1.75 9.16 -7.05
N ILE A 40 2.12 8.40 -8.10
CA ILE A 40 1.39 7.20 -8.50
C ILE A 40 1.43 6.16 -7.37
N GLY A 41 2.57 6.03 -6.69
CA GLY A 41 2.72 5.12 -5.58
C GLY A 41 1.88 5.48 -4.37
N LEU A 42 1.81 6.76 -4.02
CA LEU A 42 0.91 7.28 -2.98
C LEU A 42 -0.57 7.01 -3.30
N PHE A 43 -0.95 7.14 -4.57
CA PHE A 43 -2.30 6.81 -5.03
C PHE A 43 -2.61 5.32 -4.89
N ALA A 44 -1.69 4.45 -5.34
CA ALA A 44 -1.83 2.99 -5.21
C ALA A 44 -1.87 2.54 -3.74
N LEU A 45 -1.04 3.13 -2.87
CA LEU A 45 -1.07 2.89 -1.43
C LEU A 45 -2.43 3.26 -0.83
N SER A 46 -2.99 4.40 -1.22
CA SER A 46 -4.29 4.87 -0.73
C SER A 46 -5.43 3.91 -1.11
N LEU A 47 -5.45 3.43 -2.36
CA LEU A 47 -6.40 2.40 -2.80
C LEU A 47 -6.23 1.08 -2.04
N THR A 48 -5.00 0.68 -1.77
CA THR A 48 -4.69 -0.54 -1.02
C THR A 48 -5.20 -0.44 0.42
N LEU A 49 -5.02 0.72 1.07
CA LEU A 49 -5.56 1.01 2.41
C LEU A 49 -7.09 1.01 2.44
N LEU A 50 -7.75 1.59 1.44
CA LEU A 50 -9.21 1.56 1.31
C LEU A 50 -9.72 0.13 1.14
N TYR A 51 -9.08 -0.67 0.28
CA TYR A 51 -9.41 -2.08 0.12
C TYR A 51 -9.18 -2.86 1.41
N PHE A 52 -8.10 -2.57 2.15
CA PHE A 52 -7.85 -3.16 3.46
C PHE A 52 -8.94 -2.82 4.48
N ALA A 53 -9.36 -1.56 4.57
CA ALA A 53 -10.46 -1.15 5.43
C ALA A 53 -11.78 -1.83 5.07
N TYR A 54 -12.06 -1.98 3.76
CA TYR A 54 -13.21 -2.74 3.25
C TYR A 54 -13.11 -4.24 3.61
N ALA A 55 -11.94 -4.85 3.42
CA ALA A 55 -11.68 -6.23 3.74
C ALA A 55 -11.78 -6.50 5.25
N LEU A 56 -11.31 -5.59 6.11
CA LEU A 56 -11.52 -5.67 7.56
C LEU A 56 -13.00 -5.56 7.91
N ARG A 57 -13.71 -4.57 7.37
CA ARG A 57 -15.13 -4.36 7.65
C ARG A 57 -15.97 -5.58 7.26
N ASN A 58 -15.70 -6.19 6.11
CA ASN A 58 -16.44 -7.37 5.65
C ASN A 58 -15.90 -8.69 6.20
N GLY A 59 -14.61 -8.77 6.53
CA GLY A 59 -13.97 -9.96 7.10
C GLY A 59 -14.25 -10.16 8.59
N ILE A 60 -14.49 -9.08 9.34
CA ILE A 60 -14.95 -9.14 10.74
C ILE A 60 -16.42 -9.56 10.81
N SER A 61 -17.23 -9.26 9.79
CA SER A 61 -18.66 -9.61 9.76
C SER A 61 -18.97 -11.10 9.55
N LEU A 62 -17.96 -11.94 9.32
CA LEU A 62 -18.09 -13.39 9.08
C LEU A 62 -17.87 -14.26 10.34
N HIS A 63 -17.74 -13.66 11.52
CA HIS A 63 -17.52 -14.39 12.78
C HIS A 63 -18.66 -14.25 13.80
N SER A 64 -19.82 -13.70 13.40
CA SER A 64 -20.99 -13.51 14.27
C SER A 64 -22.27 -14.19 13.77
N THR A 65 -22.17 -15.17 12.87
CA THR A 65 -23.29 -16.03 12.45
C THR A 65 -22.84 -17.45 12.27
#